data_AF-A0A7M3Z4T8-F1
#
_entry.id   AF-A0A7M3Z4T8-F1
#
_cell.length_a   1.000
_cell.length_b   1.000
_cell.length_c   1.000
_cell.angle_alpha   90.00
_cell.angle_beta   90.00
_cell.angle_gamma   90.00
#
_symmetry.space_group_name_H-M   'P 1'
#
loop_
_entity.id
_entity.type
_entity.pdbx_description
1 polymer ?
#
loop_
_entity_poly.entity_id
_entity_poly.type
_entity_poly.pdbx_seq_one_letter_code
_entity_poly.pdbx_strand_id
1 'polypeptide(L)' 'MLNHMSGSWLPVEQALLIENLELGQDLELISEALGRSPSDVALKMIQLYQEGAFIVMAEATFDAFVKRIRE' A
#
# COMPACT_ATOMS: atom_id res chain seq x y z
N MET A 1 3.20 -19.19 10.09
CA MET A 1 4.31 -18.22 10.03
C MET A 1 4.62 -17.99 8.56
N LEU A 2 4.13 -16.87 7.99
CA LEU A 2 4.49 -16.44 6.64
C LEU A 2 5.80 -15.67 6.77
N ASN A 3 6.93 -16.37 6.71
CA ASN A 3 8.24 -15.72 6.69
C ASN A 3 9.14 -16.41 5.67
N HIS A 4 9.92 -15.58 4.99
CA HIS A 4 10.83 -15.86 3.86
C HIS A 4 10.16 -15.99 2.49
N MET A 5 10.09 -14.87 1.75
CA MET A 5 10.64 -14.72 0.37
C MET A 5 10.04 -13.52 -0.40
N SER A 6 9.32 -12.58 0.23
CA SER A 6 9.25 -11.24 -0.38
C SER A 6 10.67 -10.63 -0.27
N GLY A 7 11.38 -10.50 -1.38
CA GLY A 7 12.76 -9.98 -1.41
C GLY A 7 12.89 -8.67 -0.62
N SER A 8 14.08 -8.36 -0.09
CA SER A 8 14.27 -7.16 0.74
C SER A 8 13.69 -5.93 0.04
N TRP A 9 12.74 -5.24 0.69
CA TRP A 9 12.16 -4.01 0.17
C TRP A 9 13.11 -2.85 0.50
N LEU A 10 13.58 -2.17 -0.53
CA LEU A 10 14.31 -0.92 -0.40
C LEU A 10 13.35 0.19 0.02
N PRO A 11 13.83 1.21 0.76
CA PRO A 11 13.00 2.36 1.13
C PRO A 11 12.33 3.04 -0.08
N VAL A 12 13.02 3.11 -1.23
CA VAL A 12 12.48 3.68 -2.46
C VAL A 12 11.32 2.87 -3.05
N GLU A 13 11.39 1.54 -2.98
CA GLU A 13 10.31 0.67 -3.45
C GLU A 13 9.08 0.81 -2.55
N GLN A 14 9.30 0.94 -1.24
CA GLN A 14 8.21 1.18 -0.29
C GLN A 14 7.56 2.55 -0.50
N ALA A 15 8.36 3.60 -0.76
CA ALA A 15 7.83 4.92 -1.07
C ALA A 15 6.99 4.90 -2.37
N LEU A 16 7.49 4.24 -3.41
CA LEU A 16 6.78 4.11 -4.69
C LEU A 16 5.48 3.30 -4.54
N LEU A 17 5.47 2.26 -3.71
CA LEU A 17 4.25 1.52 -3.37
C LEU A 17 3.19 2.45 -2.75
N ILE A 18 3.58 3.21 -1.72
CA ILE A 18 2.66 4.12 -1.01
C ILE A 18 2.12 5.18 -1.97
N GLU A 19 2.98 5.80 -2.78
CA GLU A 19 2.57 6.80 -3.76
C GLU A 19 1.52 6.26 -4.74
N ASN A 20 1.73 5.07 -5.30
CA ASN A 20 0.75 4.50 -6.24
C ASN A 20 -0.57 4.12 -5.56
N LEU A 21 -0.54 3.67 -4.30
CA LEU A 21 -1.74 3.43 -3.51
C LEU A 21 -2.52 4.73 -3.24
N GLU A 22 -1.83 5.81 -2.93
CA GLU A 22 -2.43 7.14 -2.73
C GLU A 22 -3.03 7.71 -4.03
N LEU A 23 -2.43 7.38 -5.17
CA LEU A 23 -2.97 7.69 -6.50
C LEU A 23 -4.14 6.79 -6.92
N GLY A 24 -4.54 5.84 -6.07
CA GLY A 24 -5.65 4.92 -6.33
C GLY A 24 -5.40 3.94 -7.47
N GLN A 25 -4.13 3.64 -7.77
CA GLN A 25 -3.77 2.67 -8.80
C GLN A 25 -4.17 1.25 -8.36
N ASP A 26 -4.53 0.41 -9.32
CA ASP A 26 -4.78 -1.00 -9.07
C ASP A 26 -3.49 -1.79 -8.81
N LEU A 27 -3.65 -3.01 -8.29
CA LEU A 27 -2.53 -3.83 -7.86
C LEU A 27 -1.66 -4.29 -9.04
N GLU A 28 -2.25 -4.48 -10.22
CA GLU A 28 -1.58 -4.85 -11.45
C GLU A 28 -0.62 -3.75 -11.92
N LEU A 29 -1.05 -2.50 -11.95
CA LEU A 29 -0.21 -1.36 -12.33
C LEU A 29 0.90 -1.11 -11.31
N ILE A 30 0.58 -1.25 -10.01
CA ILE A 30 1.59 -1.16 -8.94
C ILE A 30 2.66 -2.25 -9.09
N SER A 31 2.23 -3.48 -9.39
CA SER A 31 3.12 -4.63 -9.61
C SER A 31 4.07 -4.40 -10.78
N GLU A 32 3.56 -3.86 -11.89
CA GLU A 32 4.38 -3.50 -13.06
C GLU A 32 5.39 -2.41 -12.72
N ALA A 33 4.96 -1.33 -12.05
CA ALA A 33 5.82 -0.21 -11.69
C ALA A 33 6.96 -0.60 -10.73
N LEU A 34 6.70 -1.54 -9.82
CA LEU A 34 7.68 -2.03 -8.85
C LEU A 34 8.56 -3.17 -9.40
N GLY A 35 8.23 -3.73 -10.57
CA GLY A 35 8.90 -4.92 -11.10
C GLY A 35 8.80 -6.12 -10.16
N ARG A 36 7.71 -6.20 -9.38
CA ARG A 36 7.47 -7.25 -8.37
C ARG A 36 6.20 -8.01 -8.69
N SER A 37 6.05 -9.23 -8.16
CA SER A 37 4.81 -9.97 -8.38
C SER A 37 3.63 -9.31 -7.63
N PRO A 38 2.39 -9.42 -8.14
CA PRO A 38 1.23 -8.89 -7.42
C PRO A 38 1.10 -9.44 -5.99
N SER A 39 1.48 -10.71 -5.80
CA SER A 39 1.52 -11.37 -4.49
C SER A 39 2.51 -10.72 -3.53
N ASP A 40 3.70 -10.34 -4.00
CA ASP A 40 4.70 -9.65 -3.17
C ASP A 40 4.22 -8.26 -2.76
N VAL A 41 3.58 -7.54 -3.69
CA VAL A 41 2.97 -6.24 -3.42
C VAL A 41 1.87 -6.38 -2.37
N ALA A 42 0.94 -7.33 -2.55
CA ALA A 42 -0.14 -7.58 -1.60
C ALA A 42 0.38 -7.94 -0.20
N LEU A 43 1.42 -8.80 -0.12
CA LEU A 43 2.06 -9.14 1.16
C LEU A 43 2.68 -7.92 1.83
N LYS A 44 3.35 -7.05 1.06
CA LYS A 44 3.91 -5.80 1.60
C LYS A 44 2.83 -4.83 2.05
N MET A 45 1.72 -4.72 1.32
CA MET A 45 0.56 -3.91 1.75
C MET A 45 0.00 -4.39 3.09
N ILE A 46 -0.16 -5.71 3.26
CA ILE A 46 -0.61 -6.30 4.53
C ILE A 46 0.37 -5.98 5.65
N GLN A 47 1.68 -6.10 5.39
CA GLN A 47 2.72 -5.77 6.37
C GLN A 47 2.65 -4.29 6.79
N LEU A 48 2.59 -3.36 5.83
CA LEU A 48 2.51 -1.92 6.11
C LEU A 48 1.25 -1.55 6.89
N TYR A 49 0.13 -2.21 6.59
CA TYR A 49 -1.10 -2.06 7.35
C TYR A 49 -0.95 -2.54 8.80
N GLN A 50 -0.33 -3.71 9.01
CA GLN A 50 -0.07 -4.26 10.35
C GLN A 50 0.90 -3.39 11.17
N GLU A 51 1.87 -2.75 10.51
CA GLU A 51 2.82 -1.81 11.13
C GLU A 51 2.19 -0.44 11.41
N GLY A 52 0.96 -0.17 10.93
CA GLY A 52 0.33 1.15 11.01
C GLY A 52 0.98 2.21 10.11
N ALA A 53 1.84 1.79 9.17
CA ALA A 53 2.52 2.65 8.22
C ALA A 53 1.64 3.06 7.03
N PHE A 54 0.49 2.39 6.86
CA PHE A 54 -0.51 2.68 5.84
C PHE A 54 -1.90 2.29 6.34
N ILE A 55 -2.95 3.00 5.92
CA ILE A 55 -4.34 2.71 6.28
C ILE A 55 -5.17 2.60 5.00
N VAL A 56 -5.80 1.44 4.78
CA VAL A 56 -6.86 1.30 3.78
C VAL A 56 -8.17 1.75 4.41
N MET A 57 -8.78 2.80 3.88
CA MET A 57 -10.12 3.22 4.27
C MET A 57 -11.11 2.91 3.16
N ALA A 58 -12.33 2.49 3.52
CA ALA A 58 -13.44 2.49 2.58
C ALA A 58 -13.71 3.92 2.11
N GLU A 59 -14.08 4.11 0.85
CA GLU A 59 -14.29 5.42 0.22
C GLU A 59 -15.20 6.33 1.07
N ALA A 60 -16.37 5.81 1.49
CA ALA A 60 -17.29 6.56 2.35
C ALA A 60 -16.67 6.98 3.71
N THR A 61 -15.74 6.18 4.24
CA THR A 61 -15.01 6.51 5.47
C THR A 61 -13.91 7.53 5.22
N PHE A 62 -13.24 7.46 4.06
CA PHE A 62 -12.30 8.48 3.62
C PHE A 62 -12.99 9.85 3.46
N ASP A 63 -14.13 9.91 2.78
CA ASP A 63 -14.91 11.15 2.62
C ASP A 63 -15.34 11.76 3.96
N ALA A 64 -15.80 10.92 4.88
CA ALA A 64 -16.19 11.36 6.22
C ALA A 64 -14.98 11.88 7.02
N PHE A 65 -13.81 11.24 6.89
CA PHE A 65 -12.58 11.70 7.51
C PHE A 65 -12.13 13.04 6.93
N VAL A 66 -12.10 13.18 5.60
CA VAL A 66 -11.73 14.42 4.91
C VAL A 66 -12.62 15.59 5.32
N LYS A 67 -13.94 15.36 5.48
CA LYS A 67 -14.86 16.40 5.97
C LYS A 67 -14.50 16.84 7.39
N ARG A 68 -14.23 15.88 8.30
CA ARG A 68 -13.94 16.17 9.70
C ARG A 68 -12.65 16.95 9.93
N ILE A 69 -11.61 16.72 9.14
CA ILE A 69 -10.33 17.44 9.28
C ILE A 69 -10.33 18.83 8.65
N ARG A 70 -11.37 19.18 7.89
CA ARG A 70 -11.54 20.49 7.26
C ARG A 70 -12.44 21.44 8.08
N GLU A 71 -13.09 20.93 9.13
CA GLU A 71 -13.88 21.68 10.12
C GLU A 71 -13.01 22.04 11.34
#